data_AF-A0AAW1Y302-F1
#
_entry.id   AF-A0AAW1Y302-F1
#
_cell.length_a   1.000
_cell.length_b   1.000
_cell.length_c   1.000
_cell.angle_alpha   90.00
_cell.angle_beta   90.00
_cell.angle_gamma   90.00
#
_symmetry.space_group_name_H-M   'P 1'
#
loop_
_entity.id
_entity.type
_entity.pdbx_description
1 polymer ?
#
loop_
_entity_poly.entity_id
_entity_poly.type
_entity_poly.pdbx_seq_one_letter_code
_entity_poly.pdbx_strand_id
1 'polypeptide(L)'
;MALRMHLLSPKTPQQPPKFHTNPFPSITHFTSRPEPNLSHAPRSASREEAMNKSRELLFTELCQYLDSKAEEVKNKWRKLDEDEKWALVKDFVSEWSVNFHPLSAKSVKELVEEHLHQQNPPAKSPVLFPGLKRMMGFSQDQ
;
A
#
# COMPACT_ATOMS: atom_id res chain seq x y z
N MET A 1 -21.01 17.80 57.15
CA MET A 1 -21.42 16.47 56.63
C MET A 1 -20.32 16.01 55.69
N ALA A 2 -19.61 14.92 56.01
CA ALA A 2 -18.43 14.48 55.27
C ALA A 2 -18.80 13.33 54.31
N LEU A 3 -18.49 13.49 53.02
CA LEU A 3 -18.71 12.48 51.99
C LEU A 3 -17.51 11.54 51.91
N ARG A 4 -17.75 10.26 52.19
CA ARG A 4 -16.77 9.17 52.22
C ARG A 4 -16.70 8.55 50.81
N MET A 5 -15.73 8.97 50.01
CA MET A 5 -15.50 8.39 48.68
C MET A 5 -14.62 7.15 48.79
N HIS A 6 -15.21 5.96 48.61
CA HIS A 6 -14.45 4.72 48.48
C HIS A 6 -13.92 4.59 47.05
N LEU A 7 -12.62 4.83 46.87
CA LEU A 7 -11.88 4.52 45.64
C LEU A 7 -11.92 2.99 45.42
N LEU A 8 -12.61 2.57 44.37
CA LEU A 8 -12.53 1.20 43.85
C LEU A 8 -11.24 1.06 43.05
N SER A 9 -10.29 0.27 43.56
CA SER A 9 -9.06 -0.09 42.85
C SER A 9 -9.37 -0.97 41.63
N PRO A 10 -8.84 -0.67 40.44
CA PRO A 10 -9.01 -1.54 39.29
C PRO A 10 -8.19 -2.83 39.44
N LYS A 11 -8.87 -3.95 39.20
CA LYS A 11 -8.30 -5.30 39.12
C LYS A 11 -7.36 -5.36 37.91
N THR A 12 -6.08 -5.61 38.16
CA THR A 12 -5.06 -5.79 37.12
C THR A 12 -5.31 -7.08 36.32
N PRO A 13 -5.15 -7.07 34.98
CA PRO A 13 -5.12 -8.30 34.19
C PRO A 13 -3.87 -9.12 34.52
N GLN A 14 -4.06 -10.42 34.77
CA GLN A 14 -2.98 -11.37 35.00
C GLN A 14 -2.00 -11.40 33.81
N GLN A 15 -0.71 -11.36 34.12
CA GLN A 15 0.35 -11.60 33.14
C GLN A 15 0.26 -13.03 32.57
N PRO A 16 0.57 -13.22 31.28
CA PRO A 16 0.66 -14.55 30.69
C PRO A 16 1.83 -15.36 31.27
N PRO A 17 1.72 -16.71 31.32
CA PRO A 17 2.71 -17.58 31.92
C PRO A 17 4.07 -17.51 31.19
N LYS A 18 5.14 -17.55 31.99
CA LYS A 18 6.53 -17.51 31.54
C LYS A 18 6.85 -18.75 30.69
N PHE A 19 7.24 -18.55 29.44
CA PHE A 19 7.78 -19.63 28.61
C PHE A 19 9.15 -20.05 29.16
N HIS A 20 9.23 -21.31 29.56
CA HIS A 20 10.41 -21.97 30.08
C HIS A 20 11.53 -21.99 29.03
N THR A 21 12.67 -21.37 29.36
CA THR A 21 13.91 -21.41 28.60
C THR A 21 14.45 -22.84 28.60
N ASN A 22 14.39 -23.51 27.45
CA ASN A 22 15.21 -24.70 27.21
C ASN A 22 16.54 -24.24 26.58
N PRO A 23 17.70 -24.71 27.07
CA PRO A 23 18.98 -24.41 26.47
C PRO A 23 19.12 -25.21 25.18
N PHE A 24 19.11 -24.53 24.03
CA PHE A 24 19.52 -25.16 22.78
C PHE A 24 21.04 -25.42 22.84
N PRO A 25 21.53 -26.62 22.47
CA PRO A 25 22.96 -26.88 22.38
C PRO A 25 23.54 -26.19 21.14
N SER A 26 24.65 -25.48 21.36
CA SER A 26 25.53 -24.97 20.31
C SER A 26 26.07 -26.12 19.46
N ILE A 27 25.77 -26.11 18.16
CA ILE A 27 26.57 -26.82 17.16
C ILE A 27 26.97 -25.80 16.08
N THR A 28 28.23 -25.38 16.16
CA THR A 28 29.02 -24.82 15.06
C THR A 28 29.50 -25.96 14.17
N HIS A 29 29.22 -25.94 12.86
CA HIS A 29 30.18 -26.38 11.82
C HIS A 29 29.85 -25.73 10.47
N PHE A 30 30.89 -25.12 9.90
CA PHE A 30 31.04 -24.52 8.58
C PHE A 30 30.45 -25.35 7.42
N THR A 31 29.65 -24.73 6.55
CA THR A 31 29.83 -24.87 5.09
C THR A 31 29.67 -23.50 4.45
N SER A 32 30.78 -22.95 3.96
CA SER A 32 30.80 -21.74 3.14
C SER A 32 30.33 -22.10 1.73
N ARG A 33 29.05 -21.89 1.45
CA ARG A 33 28.53 -21.88 0.08
C ARG A 33 28.62 -20.43 -0.43
N PRO A 34 29.29 -20.14 -1.56
CA PRO A 34 29.23 -18.80 -2.13
C PRO A 34 27.82 -18.61 -2.71
N GLU A 35 27.03 -17.78 -2.05
CA GLU A 35 25.80 -17.24 -2.62
C GLU A 35 26.16 -16.43 -3.88
N PRO A 36 25.41 -16.58 -4.99
CA PRO A 36 25.52 -15.64 -6.08
C PRO A 36 25.09 -14.27 -5.55
N ASN A 37 25.94 -13.26 -5.75
CA ASN A 37 25.62 -11.86 -5.49
C ASN A 37 24.37 -11.46 -6.29
N LEU A 38 23.20 -11.70 -5.71
CA LEU A 38 21.99 -11.02 -6.10
C LEU A 38 22.16 -9.61 -5.55
N SER A 39 22.50 -8.68 -6.43
CA SER A 39 22.62 -7.26 -6.11
C SER A 39 21.35 -6.83 -5.38
N HIS A 40 21.45 -6.68 -4.05
CA HIS A 40 20.46 -6.01 -3.24
C HIS A 40 20.47 -4.55 -3.68
N ALA A 41 19.76 -4.23 -4.76
CA ALA A 41 19.27 -2.88 -4.97
C ALA A 41 18.56 -2.51 -3.67
N PRO A 42 18.96 -1.43 -2.98
CA PRO A 42 18.40 -1.11 -1.68
C PRO A 42 16.90 -0.94 -1.87
N ARG A 43 16.07 -1.66 -1.09
CA ARG A 43 14.59 -1.59 -1.15
C ARG A 43 14.08 -0.15 -1.06
N SER A 44 14.88 0.77 -0.50
CA SER A 44 14.61 2.20 -0.45
C SER A 44 14.61 2.87 -1.83
N ALA A 45 15.51 2.49 -2.75
CA ALA A 45 15.57 3.08 -4.10
C ALA A 45 14.31 2.75 -4.91
N SER A 46 13.88 1.48 -4.93
CA SER A 46 12.63 1.08 -5.59
C SER A 46 11.39 1.73 -4.95
N ARG A 47 11.38 1.88 -3.61
CA ARG A 47 10.30 2.60 -2.92
C ARG A 47 10.26 4.08 -3.30
N GLU A 48 11.41 4.74 -3.34
CA GLU A 48 11.50 6.15 -3.70
C GLU A 48 11.13 6.40 -5.16
N GLU A 49 11.59 5.54 -6.07
CA GLU A 49 11.16 5.54 -7.47
C GLU A 49 9.65 5.34 -7.60
N ALA A 50 9.06 4.40 -6.86
CA ALA A 50 7.62 4.20 -6.84
C ALA A 50 6.88 5.44 -6.31
N MET A 51 7.42 6.10 -5.29
CA MET A 51 6.85 7.35 -4.75
C MET A 51 7.00 8.53 -5.71
N ASN A 52 8.09 8.60 -6.48
CA ASN A 52 8.24 9.58 -7.56
C ASN A 52 7.18 9.37 -8.64
N LYS A 53 7.05 8.13 -9.13
CA LYS A 53 6.03 7.79 -10.13
C LYS A 53 4.61 8.06 -9.64
N SER A 54 4.32 7.79 -8.36
CA SER A 54 3.01 8.11 -7.80
C SER A 54 2.75 9.61 -7.72
N ARG A 55 3.77 10.43 -7.39
CA ARG A 55 3.64 11.90 -7.39
C ARG A 55 3.39 12.45 -8.80
N GLU A 56 4.11 11.93 -9.80
CA GLU A 56 3.91 12.30 -11.20
C GLU A 56 2.49 11.97 -11.66
N LEU A 57 2.02 10.74 -11.39
CA LEU A 57 0.68 10.30 -11.74
C LEU A 57 -0.40 11.17 -11.07
N LEU A 58 -0.27 11.45 -9.77
CA LEU A 58 -1.20 12.35 -9.06
C LEU A 58 -1.27 13.74 -9.69
N PHE A 59 -0.12 14.29 -10.08
CA PHE A 59 -0.09 15.62 -10.71
C PHE A 59 -0.72 15.59 -12.11
N THR A 60 -0.50 14.52 -12.89
CA THR A 60 -1.14 14.32 -14.18
C THR A 60 -2.66 14.23 -14.06
N GLU A 61 -3.17 13.46 -13.10
CA GLU A 61 -4.61 13.35 -12.82
C GLU A 61 -5.20 14.70 -12.39
N LEU A 62 -4.50 15.45 -11.55
CA LEU A 62 -4.92 16.80 -11.17
C LEU A 62 -5.00 17.75 -12.38
N CYS A 63 -4.06 17.64 -13.33
CA CYS A 63 -4.12 18.44 -14.57
C CYS A 63 -5.34 18.10 -15.41
N GLN A 64 -5.70 16.81 -15.50
CA GLN A 64 -6.90 16.36 -16.21
C GLN A 64 -8.17 16.84 -15.52
N TYR A 65 -8.24 16.73 -14.19
CA TYR A 65 -9.37 17.24 -13.38
C TYR A 65 -9.62 18.73 -13.61
N LEU A 66 -8.56 19.53 -13.78
CA LEU A 66 -8.65 20.96 -14.01
C LEU A 66 -8.75 21.36 -15.49
N ASP A 67 -8.77 20.38 -16.40
CA ASP A 67 -8.72 20.55 -17.86
C ASP A 67 -7.69 21.61 -18.29
N SER A 68 -6.48 21.51 -17.71
CA SER A 68 -5.43 22.52 -17.84
C SER A 68 -4.07 21.87 -18.07
N LYS A 69 -3.16 22.56 -18.76
CA LYS A 69 -1.80 22.05 -18.98
C LYS A 69 -0.96 22.14 -17.70
N ALA A 70 0.04 21.26 -17.57
CA ALA A 70 0.95 21.23 -16.43
C ALA A 70 1.54 22.60 -16.05
N GLU A 71 1.98 23.39 -17.02
CA GLU A 71 2.54 24.72 -16.77
C GLU A 71 1.50 25.76 -16.32
N GLU A 72 0.27 25.66 -16.83
CA GLU A 72 -0.84 26.52 -16.40
C GLU A 72 -1.24 26.18 -14.97
N VAL A 73 -1.34 24.89 -14.64
CA VAL A 73 -1.62 24.42 -13.27
C VAL A 73 -0.53 24.88 -12.31
N LYS A 74 0.76 24.74 -12.66
CA LYS A 74 1.87 25.27 -11.84
C LYS A 74 1.75 26.77 -11.60
N ASN A 75 1.43 27.53 -12.64
CA ASN A 75 1.28 28.99 -12.54
C ASN A 75 0.06 29.39 -11.71
N LYS A 76 -1.08 28.71 -11.87
CA LYS A 76 -2.28 28.91 -11.05
C LYS A 76 -1.99 28.56 -9.60
N TRP A 77 -1.38 27.40 -9.34
CA TRP A 77 -1.05 26.92 -8.00
C TRP A 77 -0.17 27.88 -7.20
N ARG A 78 0.80 28.54 -7.86
CA ARG A 78 1.67 29.55 -7.22
C ARG A 78 0.93 30.84 -6.83
N LYS A 79 -0.21 31.13 -7.47
CA LYS A 79 -1.03 32.31 -7.22
C LYS A 79 -2.09 32.07 -6.15
N LEU A 80 -2.51 30.82 -5.97
CA LEU A 80 -3.49 30.45 -4.94
C LEU A 80 -2.88 30.62 -3.54
N ASP A 81 -3.71 31.07 -2.61
CA ASP A 81 -3.37 31.00 -1.20
C ASP A 81 -3.52 29.57 -0.65
N GLU A 82 -3.16 29.37 0.62
CA GLU A 82 -3.09 28.04 1.21
C GLU A 82 -4.48 27.42 1.46
N ASP A 83 -5.50 28.24 1.73
CA ASP A 83 -6.87 27.78 1.92
C ASP A 83 -7.51 27.40 0.58
N GLU A 84 -7.25 28.20 -0.47
CA GLU A 84 -7.67 27.89 -1.84
C GLU A 84 -7.04 26.60 -2.36
N LYS A 85 -5.74 26.38 -2.10
CA LYS A 85 -5.07 25.10 -2.42
C LYS A 85 -5.73 23.94 -1.69
N TRP A 86 -6.04 24.11 -0.40
CA TRP A 86 -6.68 23.06 0.38
C TRP A 86 -8.08 22.74 -0.12
N ALA A 87 -8.87 23.75 -0.48
CA ALA A 87 -10.19 23.56 -1.08
C ALA A 87 -10.07 22.74 -2.37
N LEU A 88 -9.18 23.16 -3.28
CA LEU A 88 -8.93 22.47 -4.55
C LEU A 88 -8.54 21.00 -4.36
N VAL A 89 -7.62 20.72 -3.43
CA VAL A 89 -7.17 19.36 -3.13
C VAL A 89 -8.31 18.52 -2.55
N LYS A 90 -9.15 19.09 -1.67
CA LYS A 90 -10.30 18.37 -1.10
C LYS A 90 -11.31 18.00 -2.16
N ASP A 91 -11.63 18.91 -3.06
CA ASP A 91 -12.57 18.66 -4.16
C ASP A 91 -12.03 17.57 -5.09
N PHE A 92 -10.77 17.72 -5.52
CA PHE A 92 -10.07 16.72 -6.33
C PHE A 92 -10.06 15.33 -5.67
N VAL A 93 -9.67 15.23 -4.39
CA VAL A 93 -9.61 13.95 -3.68
C VAL A 93 -11.01 13.36 -3.49
N SER A 94 -12.03 14.19 -3.28
CA SER A 94 -13.41 13.72 -3.11
C SER A 94 -13.94 13.04 -4.37
N GLU A 95 -13.66 13.59 -5.55
CA GLU A 95 -14.02 12.96 -6.82
C GLU A 95 -13.13 11.76 -7.15
N TRP A 96 -11.82 11.92 -6.98
CA TRP A 96 -10.83 10.89 -7.36
C TRP A 96 -10.91 9.64 -6.48
N SER A 97 -11.10 9.80 -5.16
CA SER A 97 -11.09 8.69 -4.19
C SER A 97 -12.26 7.71 -4.33
N VAL A 98 -13.35 8.08 -5.00
CA VAL A 98 -14.45 7.16 -5.32
C VAL A 98 -13.96 5.94 -6.12
N ASN A 99 -12.92 6.14 -6.93
CA ASN A 99 -12.35 5.08 -7.76
C ASN A 99 -11.24 4.28 -7.06
N PHE A 100 -10.79 4.73 -5.88
CA PHE A 100 -9.65 4.16 -5.16
C PHE A 100 -10.03 3.77 -3.74
N HIS A 101 -10.72 2.64 -3.62
CA HIS A 101 -10.84 1.99 -2.32
C HIS A 101 -9.50 1.37 -1.92
N PRO A 102 -9.04 1.55 -0.66
CA PRO A 102 -7.87 0.84 -0.16
C PRO A 102 -7.99 -0.65 -0.46
N LEU A 103 -6.96 -1.22 -1.07
CA LEU A 103 -6.98 -2.64 -1.41
C LEU A 103 -7.14 -3.46 -0.13
N SER A 104 -8.13 -4.35 -0.13
CA SER A 104 -8.28 -5.31 0.96
C SER A 104 -7.08 -6.25 0.97
N ALA A 105 -6.75 -6.81 2.15
CA ALA A 105 -5.70 -7.83 2.25
C ALA A 105 -5.93 -9.01 1.28
N LYS A 106 -7.20 -9.33 0.97
CA LYS A 106 -7.58 -10.33 -0.03
C LYS A 106 -7.15 -9.93 -1.44
N SER A 107 -7.48 -8.71 -1.87
CA SER A 107 -7.11 -8.22 -3.21
C SER A 107 -5.59 -8.09 -3.37
N VAL A 108 -4.88 -7.64 -2.33
CA VAL A 108 -3.41 -7.60 -2.35
C VAL A 108 -2.83 -9.01 -2.50
N LYS A 109 -3.36 -10.00 -1.77
CA LYS A 109 -2.95 -11.40 -1.90
C LYS A 109 -3.16 -11.92 -3.33
N GLU A 110 -4.32 -11.69 -3.93
CA GLU A 110 -4.64 -12.13 -5.29
C GLU A 110 -3.67 -11.54 -6.33
N LEU A 111 -3.36 -10.24 -6.25
CA LEU A 111 -2.40 -9.59 -7.16
C LEU A 111 -0.97 -10.12 -7.00
N VAL A 112 -0.53 -10.37 -5.77
CA VAL A 112 0.79 -10.94 -5.52
C VAL A 112 0.87 -12.38 -6.05
N GLU A 113 -0.19 -13.17 -5.85
CA GLU A 113 -0.28 -14.53 -6.36
C GLU A 113 -0.24 -14.54 -7.90
N GLU A 114 -0.98 -13.66 -8.58
CA GLU A 114 -0.91 -13.50 -10.04
C GLU A 114 0.53 -13.26 -10.53
N HIS A 115 1.21 -12.30 -9.93
CA HIS A 115 2.56 -11.92 -10.35
C HIS A 115 3.54 -13.09 -10.21
N LEU A 116 3.42 -13.87 -9.13
CA LEU A 116 4.25 -15.06 -8.91
C LEU A 116 3.93 -16.19 -9.91
N HIS A 117 2.65 -16.37 -10.29
CA HIS A 117 2.26 -17.33 -11.33
C HIS A 117 2.77 -16.91 -12.72
N GLN A 118 2.78 -15.62 -13.05
CA GLN A 118 3.34 -15.13 -14.33
C GLN A 118 4.85 -15.37 -14.46
N GLN A 119 5.58 -15.42 -13.34
CA GLN A 119 7.01 -15.78 -13.33
C GLN A 119 7.29 -17.29 -13.47
N ASN A 120 6.26 -18.16 -13.36
CA ASN A 120 6.35 -19.61 -13.59
C ASN A 120 5.25 -20.07 -14.56
N PRO A 121 5.41 -19.90 -15.88
CA PRO A 121 4.36 -20.29 -16.81
C PRO A 121 4.34 -21.80 -17.07
N PRO A 122 3.26 -22.54 -16.74
CA PRO A 122 2.85 -23.64 -17.60
C PRO A 122 2.24 -23.04 -18.87
N ALA A 123 2.67 -23.53 -20.03
CA ALA A 123 2.17 -23.09 -21.32
C ALA A 123 0.64 -23.21 -21.40
N LYS A 124 -0.11 -22.10 -21.34
CA LYS A 124 -1.27 -21.73 -22.20
C LYS A 124 -2.17 -20.64 -21.59
N SER A 125 -2.49 -19.66 -22.45
CA SER A 125 -3.59 -18.68 -22.49
C SER A 125 -3.70 -17.59 -21.38
N PRO A 126 -4.00 -16.33 -21.77
CA PRO A 126 -4.14 -15.21 -20.84
C PRO A 126 -5.49 -15.29 -20.14
N VAL A 127 -5.49 -15.78 -18.89
CA VAL A 127 -6.67 -15.73 -18.04
C VAL A 127 -6.75 -14.34 -17.43
N LEU A 128 -7.49 -13.46 -18.09
CA LEU A 128 -7.80 -12.12 -17.59
C LEU A 128 -8.83 -12.26 -16.45
N PHE A 129 -8.56 -11.62 -15.31
CA PHE A 129 -9.37 -11.74 -14.09
C PHE A 129 -10.83 -11.40 -14.37
N PRO A 130 -11.80 -12.19 -13.85
CA PRO A 130 -13.23 -11.95 -14.07
C PRO A 130 -13.70 -10.53 -13.69
N GLY A 131 -13.05 -9.91 -12.70
CA GLY A 131 -13.33 -8.53 -12.28
C GLY A 131 -12.86 -7.46 -13.27
N LEU A 132 -11.64 -7.58 -13.78
CA LEU A 132 -11.10 -6.67 -14.80
C LEU A 132 -11.79 -6.85 -16.16
N LYS A 133 -12.15 -8.10 -16.49
CA LYS A 133 -12.89 -8.42 -17.71
C LYS A 133 -14.26 -7.73 -17.75
N ARG A 134 -14.93 -7.63 -16.59
CA ARG A 134 -16.19 -6.91 -16.44
C ARG A 134 -16.03 -5.38 -16.53
N MET A 135 -14.94 -4.83 -15.96
CA MET A 135 -14.66 -3.40 -16.04
C MET A 135 -14.27 -2.94 -17.45
N MET A 136 -13.65 -3.81 -18.25
CA MET A 136 -13.22 -3.50 -19.62
C MET A 136 -14.30 -3.78 -20.69
N GLY A 137 -15.53 -4.09 -20.29
CA GLY A 137 -16.67 -4.25 -21.21
C GLY A 137 -16.69 -5.56 -22.01
N PHE A 138 -15.87 -6.55 -21.63
CA PHE A 138 -15.92 -7.86 -22.25
C PHE A 138 -17.06 -8.67 -21.63
N SER A 139 -18.27 -8.52 -22.19
CA SER A 139 -19.40 -9.40 -21.90
C SER A 139 -19.03 -10.84 -22.26
N GLN A 140 -19.30 -11.74 -21.32
CA GLN A 140 -19.17 -13.17 -21.53
C GLN A 140 -20.35 -13.65 -22.36
N ASP A 141 -20.19 -13.66 -23.68
CA ASP A 141 -21.07 -14.43 -24.55
C ASP A 141 -20.60 -15.89 -24.57
N GLN A 142 -21.40 -16.70 -23.89
CA GLN A 142 -21.54 -18.16 -23.87
C GLN A 142 -20.32 -19.02 -23.50
#